data_AF-V8AL87-F1
#
_entry.id   AF-V8AL87-F1
#
_cell.length_a   1.000
_cell.length_b   1.000
_cell.length_c   1.000
_cell.angle_alpha   90.00
_cell.angle_beta   90.00
_cell.angle_gamma   90.00
#
_symmetry.space_group_name_H-M   'P 1'
#
loop_
_entity.id
_entity.type
_entity.pdbx_description
1 polymer ?
#
loop_
_entity_poly.entity_id
_entity_poly.type
_entity_poly.pdbx_seq_one_letter_code
_entity_poly.pdbx_strand_id
1 'polypeptide(L)'
;MRVEEGMLTGESEAVEKTDVALEGELPLGDRKNMLYSGALTVYGRGEFIVTGTGSQTEIGKIATLLETAEDKQTPLQQKLEKFSKQLGIAILILSVAIFAIQAARIFFAGDGANIEVKMLDAFMFAVAVAVAAIPEALSSIVTIVLSVGTNKMAKQHAIIRKLPAVETLGSTSVICTDKTGTLTQNKNDRLSITF
;
A
#
# COMPACT_ATOMS: atom_id res chain seq x y z
N MET A 1 21.49 6.05 34.70
CA MET A 1 20.08 6.38 34.31
C MET A 1 19.50 5.18 33.59
N ARG A 2 18.20 4.89 33.72
CA ARG A 2 17.51 3.83 32.98
C ARG A 2 16.45 4.41 32.05
N VAL A 3 16.49 3.97 30.80
CA VAL A 3 15.66 4.51 29.71
C VAL A 3 15.00 3.36 28.94
N GLU A 4 13.72 3.53 28.65
CA GLU A 4 12.95 2.61 27.83
C GLU A 4 13.05 3.03 26.36
N GLU A 5 13.61 2.14 25.53
CA GLU A 5 13.92 2.40 24.12
C GLU A 5 13.19 1.45 23.17
N GLY A 6 12.16 0.75 23.68
CA GLY A 6 11.43 -0.28 22.94
C GLY A 6 10.76 0.20 21.65
N MET A 7 10.46 1.50 21.53
CA MET A 7 9.96 2.08 20.28
C MET A 7 10.96 1.96 19.11
N LEU A 8 12.26 1.88 19.40
CA LEU A 8 13.32 1.81 18.38
C LEU A 8 13.99 0.43 18.33
N THR A 9 14.05 -0.29 19.45
CA THR A 9 14.74 -1.58 19.54
C THR A 9 13.81 -2.78 19.54
N GLY A 10 12.51 -2.59 19.81
CA GLY A 10 11.54 -3.68 20.00
C GLY A 10 11.66 -4.41 21.35
N GLU A 11 12.66 -4.06 22.16
CA GLU A 11 12.90 -4.71 23.45
C GLU A 11 12.29 -3.86 24.59
N SER A 12 11.52 -4.51 25.47
CA SER A 12 10.74 -3.82 26.52
C SER A 12 11.49 -3.61 27.84
N GLU A 13 12.72 -4.13 27.96
CA GLU A 13 13.54 -3.92 29.15
C GLU A 13 14.24 -2.55 29.11
N ALA A 14 14.17 -1.81 30.21
CA ALA A 14 14.83 -0.52 30.32
C ALA A 14 16.35 -0.68 30.35
N VAL A 15 17.04 0.02 29.45
CA VAL A 15 18.49 -0.07 29.29
C VAL A 15 19.17 0.88 30.27
N GLU A 16 20.18 0.38 30.97
CA GLU A 16 21.05 1.19 31.82
C GLU A 16 22.09 1.92 30.99
N LYS A 17 22.06 3.26 31.07
CA LYS A 17 22.91 4.15 30.29
C LYS A 17 24.24 4.42 31.00
N THR A 18 25.30 4.48 30.22
CA THR A 18 26.69 4.68 30.66
C THR A 18 27.33 5.84 29.91
N ASP A 19 28.44 6.38 30.42
CA ASP A 19 29.24 7.44 29.80
C ASP A 19 30.46 6.90 29.02
N VAL A 20 30.60 5.58 28.96
CA VAL A 20 31.70 4.89 28.27
C VAL A 20 31.63 5.17 26.77
N ALA A 21 32.77 5.51 26.17
CA ALA A 21 32.88 5.73 24.73
C ALA A 21 32.56 4.44 23.97
N LEU A 22 31.79 4.55 22.87
CA LEU A 22 31.51 3.43 21.98
C LEU A 22 32.68 3.20 21.02
N GLU A 23 32.97 1.94 20.73
CA GLU A 23 33.98 1.55 19.75
C GLU A 23 33.29 0.98 18.50
N GLY A 24 33.60 1.54 17.33
CA GLY A 24 33.09 1.08 16.04
C GLY A 24 31.60 1.36 15.81
N GLU A 25 31.05 0.73 14.78
CA GLU A 25 29.62 0.78 14.48
C GLU A 25 28.87 -0.28 15.28
N LEU A 26 28.01 0.18 16.19
CA LEU A 26 27.16 -0.69 17.00
C LEU A 26 25.69 -0.60 16.57
N PRO A 27 24.92 -1.68 16.70
CA PRO A 27 23.46 -1.65 16.60
C PRO A 27 22.85 -0.68 17.62
N LEU A 28 21.65 -0.16 17.33
CA LEU A 28 20.99 0.86 18.17
C LEU A 28 20.87 0.46 19.65
N GLY A 29 20.54 -0.81 19.94
CA GLY A 29 20.39 -1.32 21.30
C GLY A 29 21.69 -1.40 22.10
N ASP A 30 22.84 -1.47 21.42
CA ASP A 30 24.15 -1.59 22.06
C ASP A 30 24.81 -0.22 22.35
N ARG A 31 24.24 0.87 21.81
CA ARG A 31 24.71 2.25 22.02
C ARG A 31 24.27 2.79 23.38
N LYS A 32 24.83 2.23 24.47
CA LYS A 32 24.44 2.53 25.86
C LYS A 32 24.80 3.93 26.36
N ASN A 33 25.59 4.71 25.61
CA ASN A 33 25.89 6.10 25.94
C ASN A 33 25.07 7.13 25.15
N MET A 34 24.14 6.67 24.31
CA MET A 34 23.25 7.53 23.53
C MET A 34 21.85 7.55 24.11
N LEU A 35 21.14 8.66 23.88
CA LEU A 35 19.70 8.78 24.11
C LEU A 35 19.00 9.10 22.79
N TYR A 36 17.78 8.58 22.63
CA TYR A 36 17.00 8.77 21.41
C TYR A 36 15.76 9.62 21.65
N SER A 37 15.41 10.43 20.66
CA SER A 37 14.19 11.25 20.69
C SER A 37 12.95 10.37 20.80
N GLY A 38 12.07 10.68 21.76
CA GLY A 38 10.87 9.89 22.05
C GLY A 38 11.04 8.77 23.07
N ALA A 39 12.28 8.44 23.47
CA ALA A 39 12.53 7.46 24.52
C ALA A 39 12.12 7.99 25.90
N LEU A 40 11.63 7.11 26.78
CA LEU A 40 11.13 7.48 28.10
C LEU A 40 12.17 7.19 29.18
N THR A 41 12.49 8.17 30.03
CA THR A 41 13.33 7.93 31.21
C THR A 41 12.49 7.27 32.29
N VAL A 42 12.82 6.02 32.64
CA VAL A 42 12.16 5.28 33.72
C VAL A 42 12.67 5.74 35.08
N TYR A 43 13.98 5.94 35.20
CA TYR A 43 14.61 6.32 36.46
C TYR A 43 15.96 7.02 36.26
N GLY A 44 16.22 8.04 37.09
CA GLY A 44 17.50 8.76 37.16
C GLY A 44 17.47 10.13 36.48
N ARG A 45 18.62 10.81 36.52
CA ARG A 45 18.88 12.12 35.91
C ARG A 45 20.29 12.13 35.32
N GLY A 46 20.54 13.01 34.38
CA GLY A 46 21.83 13.15 33.71
C GLY A 46 21.82 14.33 32.75
N GLU A 47 23.01 14.80 32.40
CA GLU A 47 23.23 15.84 31.40
C GLU A 47 23.73 15.20 30.11
N PHE A 48 23.22 15.66 28.97
CA PHE A 48 23.51 15.07 27.67
C PHE A 48 23.71 16.17 26.64
N ILE A 49 24.55 15.88 25.65
CA ILE A 49 24.76 16.76 24.49
C ILE A 49 23.82 16.30 23.38
N VAL A 50 23.12 17.27 22.77
CA VAL A 50 22.27 17.00 21.61
C VAL A 50 23.15 16.74 20.39
N THR A 51 23.10 15.51 19.86
CA THR A 51 23.87 15.08 18.68
C THR A 51 23.07 15.16 17.37
N GLY A 52 21.75 15.29 17.44
CA GLY A 52 20.88 15.43 16.26
C GLY A 52 19.46 15.84 16.62
N THR A 53 18.78 16.51 15.68
CA THR A 53 17.40 16.98 15.82
C THR A 53 16.61 16.76 14.52
N GLY A 54 15.28 16.73 14.59
CA GLY A 54 14.41 16.54 13.41
C GLY A 54 14.73 15.24 12.67
N SER A 55 14.81 15.32 11.33
CA SER A 55 15.07 14.16 10.45
C SER A 55 16.44 13.49 10.65
N GLN A 56 17.37 14.14 11.36
CA GLN A 56 18.68 13.55 11.67
C GLN A 56 18.63 12.56 12.85
N THR A 57 17.54 12.56 13.62
CA THR A 57 17.31 11.58 14.70
C THR A 57 16.88 10.22 14.14
N GLU A 58 17.04 9.14 14.92
CA GLU A 58 16.61 7.80 14.48
C GLU A 58 15.09 7.72 14.22
N ILE A 59 14.27 8.33 15.07
CA ILE A 59 12.82 8.42 14.82
C ILE A 59 12.50 9.28 13.59
N GLY A 60 13.28 10.33 13.34
CA GLY A 60 13.19 11.17 12.15
C GLY A 60 13.53 10.41 10.86
N LYS A 61 14.58 9.58 10.87
CA LYS A 61 14.94 8.70 9.76
C LYS A 61 13.82 7.70 9.47
N ILE A 62 13.23 7.09 10.50
CA ILE A 62 12.07 6.19 10.34
C ILE A 62 10.89 6.94 9.69
N ALA A 63 10.58 8.16 10.15
CA ALA A 63 9.51 8.97 9.57
C ALA A 63 9.75 9.27 8.08
N THR A 64 10.98 9.62 7.70
CA THR A 64 11.36 9.84 6.30
C THR A 64 11.26 8.55 5.46
N LEU A 65 11.67 7.40 6.02
CA LEU A 65 11.53 6.12 5.33
C LEU A 65 10.06 5.74 5.11
N LEU A 66 9.17 6.05 6.07
CA LEU A 66 7.73 5.82 5.92
C LEU A 66 7.09 6.75 4.88
N GLU A 67 7.55 8.00 4.78
CA GLU A 67 7.04 8.97 3.81
C GLU A 67 7.50 8.66 2.38
N THR A 68 8.73 8.19 2.22
CA THR A 68 9.33 7.86 0.91
C THR A 68 8.96 6.47 0.39
N ALA A 69 8.30 5.63 1.20
CA ALA A 69 7.84 4.32 0.78
C ALA A 69 6.69 4.43 -0.24
N GLU A 70 6.94 3.99 -1.49
CA GLU A 70 5.91 4.00 -2.54
C GLU A 70 4.77 3.00 -2.26
N ASP A 71 3.54 3.47 -2.36
CA ASP A 71 2.35 2.63 -2.37
C ASP A 71 2.33 1.78 -3.66
N LYS A 72 2.60 0.48 -3.53
CA LYS A 72 2.51 -0.46 -4.67
C LYS A 72 1.07 -0.84 -4.96
N GLN A 73 0.69 -0.82 -6.24
CA GLN A 73 -0.58 -1.36 -6.70
C GLN A 73 -0.69 -2.85 -6.40
N THR A 74 -1.89 -3.32 -6.07
CA THR A 74 -2.14 -4.74 -5.79
C THR A 74 -2.15 -5.59 -7.06
N PRO A 75 -1.92 -6.92 -6.98
CA PRO A 75 -1.94 -7.80 -8.15
C PRO A 75 -3.23 -7.73 -8.97
N LEU A 76 -4.40 -7.61 -8.34
CA LEU A 76 -5.69 -7.46 -9.00
C LEU A 76 -5.80 -6.11 -9.69
N GLN A 77 -5.36 -5.02 -9.05
CA GLN A 77 -5.35 -3.70 -9.67
C GLN A 77 -4.50 -3.70 -10.94
N GLN A 78 -3.30 -4.27 -10.90
CA GLN A 78 -2.43 -4.39 -12.07
C GLN A 78 -3.08 -5.23 -13.20
N LYS A 79 -3.75 -6.34 -12.84
CA LYS A 79 -4.47 -7.18 -13.80
C LYS A 79 -5.67 -6.46 -14.40
N LEU A 80 -6.44 -5.75 -13.60
CA LEU A 80 -7.60 -4.96 -14.05
C LEU A 80 -7.17 -3.83 -14.97
N GLU A 81 -6.08 -3.11 -14.64
CA GLU A 81 -5.55 -2.05 -15.50
C GLU A 81 -5.10 -2.61 -16.85
N LYS A 82 -4.39 -3.74 -16.85
CA LYS A 82 -3.97 -4.42 -18.08
C LYS A 82 -5.16 -4.90 -18.92
N PHE A 83 -6.16 -5.49 -18.27
CA PHE A 83 -7.39 -5.95 -18.91
C PHE A 83 -8.18 -4.78 -19.50
N SER A 84 -8.40 -3.71 -18.73
CA SER A 84 -9.09 -2.49 -19.17
C SER A 84 -8.38 -1.84 -20.35
N LYS A 85 -7.05 -1.81 -20.35
CA LYS A 85 -6.26 -1.30 -21.47
C LYS A 85 -6.41 -2.17 -22.73
N GLN A 86 -6.33 -3.49 -22.59
CA GLN A 86 -6.51 -4.42 -23.71
C GLN A 86 -7.92 -4.31 -24.31
N LEU A 87 -8.95 -4.27 -23.46
CA LEU A 87 -10.32 -4.15 -23.90
C LEU A 87 -10.57 -2.77 -24.53
N GLY A 88 -10.04 -1.68 -23.96
CA GLY A 88 -10.16 -0.34 -24.54
C GLY A 88 -9.55 -0.24 -25.94
N ILE A 89 -8.39 -0.88 -26.17
CA ILE A 89 -7.78 -0.96 -27.51
C ILE A 89 -8.68 -1.75 -28.47
N ALA A 90 -9.25 -2.89 -28.01
CA ALA A 90 -10.14 -3.70 -28.83
C ALA A 90 -11.43 -2.94 -29.22
N ILE A 91 -12.04 -2.22 -28.28
CA ILE A 91 -13.22 -1.38 -28.51
C ILE A 91 -12.88 -0.27 -29.52
N LEU A 92 -11.75 0.42 -29.35
CA LEU A 92 -11.32 1.47 -30.27
C LEU A 92 -11.15 0.94 -31.70
N ILE A 93 -10.47 -0.21 -31.86
CA ILE A 93 -10.29 -0.85 -33.18
C ILE A 93 -11.64 -1.19 -33.80
N LEU A 94 -12.56 -1.76 -33.02
CA LEU A 94 -13.89 -2.12 -33.48
C LEU A 94 -14.70 -0.89 -33.92
N SER A 95 -14.70 0.18 -33.12
CA SER A 95 -15.40 1.43 -33.43
C SER A 95 -14.84 2.10 -34.69
N VAL A 96 -13.52 2.15 -34.85
CA VAL A 96 -12.88 2.67 -36.06
C VAL A 96 -13.22 1.81 -37.28
N ALA A 97 -13.22 0.48 -37.13
CA ALA A 97 -13.59 -0.43 -38.22
C ALA A 97 -15.06 -0.26 -38.65
N ILE A 98 -15.99 -0.18 -37.70
CA ILE A 98 -17.42 0.08 -37.97
C ILE A 98 -17.59 1.42 -38.68
N PHE A 99 -16.96 2.47 -38.18
CA PHE A 99 -17.01 3.80 -38.79
C PHE A 99 -16.44 3.79 -40.21
N ALA A 100 -15.29 3.14 -40.44
CA ALA A 100 -14.66 3.04 -41.75
C ALA A 100 -15.52 2.28 -42.76
N ILE A 101 -16.15 1.16 -42.34
CA ILE A 101 -17.06 0.39 -43.20
C ILE A 101 -18.29 1.22 -43.56
N GLN A 102 -18.88 1.93 -42.60
CA GLN A 102 -20.04 2.79 -42.82
C GLN A 102 -19.68 3.98 -43.75
N ALA A 103 -18.55 4.63 -43.52
CA ALA A 103 -18.06 5.72 -44.34
C ALA A 103 -17.76 5.27 -45.78
N ALA A 104 -17.10 4.12 -45.96
CA ALA A 104 -16.85 3.54 -47.27
C ALA A 104 -18.17 3.23 -48.00
N ARG A 105 -19.15 2.63 -47.31
CA ARG A 105 -20.48 2.36 -47.90
C ARG A 105 -21.17 3.63 -48.37
N ILE A 106 -21.11 4.71 -47.58
CA ILE A 106 -21.69 6.02 -47.94
C ILE A 106 -20.97 6.59 -49.18
N PHE A 107 -19.64 6.48 -49.24
CA PHE A 107 -18.85 6.98 -50.35
C PHE A 107 -19.11 6.22 -51.66
N PHE A 108 -19.21 4.88 -51.61
CA PHE A 108 -19.47 4.05 -52.79
C PHE A 108 -20.93 4.03 -53.25
N ALA A 109 -21.89 4.36 -52.38
CA ALA A 109 -23.31 4.37 -52.72
C ALA A 109 -23.72 5.52 -53.68
N GLY A 110 -22.85 6.50 -53.93
CA GLY A 110 -23.03 7.52 -54.97
C GLY A 110 -24.20 8.51 -54.75
N ASP A 111 -24.85 8.45 -53.59
CA ASP A 111 -26.07 9.20 -53.29
C ASP A 111 -25.70 10.55 -52.66
N GLY A 112 -25.48 11.57 -53.51
CA GLY A 112 -24.91 12.87 -53.17
C GLY A 112 -25.77 13.79 -52.29
N ALA A 113 -26.99 13.39 -51.93
CA ALA A 113 -27.83 14.14 -51.01
C ALA A 113 -27.57 13.71 -49.55
N ASN A 114 -27.15 14.67 -48.72
CA ASN A 114 -26.97 14.56 -47.26
C ASN A 114 -25.80 13.68 -46.78
N ILE A 115 -24.62 13.77 -47.41
CA ILE A 115 -23.41 13.07 -46.99
C ILE A 115 -23.01 13.44 -45.55
N GLU A 116 -23.13 14.72 -45.17
CA GLU A 116 -22.78 15.19 -43.82
C GLU A 116 -23.63 14.53 -42.72
N VAL A 117 -24.95 14.43 -42.94
CA VAL A 117 -25.88 13.81 -41.99
C VAL A 117 -25.59 12.32 -41.86
N LYS A 118 -25.40 11.62 -42.98
CA LYS A 118 -25.09 10.18 -42.99
C LYS A 118 -23.74 9.88 -42.32
N MET A 119 -22.74 10.75 -42.46
CA MET A 119 -21.43 10.61 -41.82
C MET A 119 -21.50 10.83 -40.31
N LEU A 120 -22.31 11.82 -39.87
CA LEU A 120 -22.57 12.08 -38.46
C LEU A 120 -23.32 10.90 -37.81
N ASP A 121 -24.31 10.32 -38.48
CA ASP A 121 -25.02 9.12 -38.01
C ASP A 121 -24.08 7.91 -37.86
N ALA A 122 -23.18 7.72 -38.84
CA ALA A 122 -22.17 6.66 -38.77
C ALA A 122 -21.21 6.84 -37.58
N PHE A 123 -20.79 8.08 -37.32
CA PHE A 123 -19.96 8.43 -36.16
C PHE A 123 -20.71 8.20 -34.84
N MET A 124 -21.95 8.70 -34.74
CA MET A 124 -22.81 8.50 -33.58
C MET A 124 -23.03 7.02 -33.27
N PHE A 125 -23.22 6.20 -34.31
CA PHE A 125 -23.35 4.76 -34.17
C PHE A 125 -22.05 4.11 -33.63
N ALA A 126 -20.89 4.47 -34.18
CA ALA A 126 -19.60 3.95 -33.72
C ALA A 126 -19.30 4.32 -32.26
N VAL A 127 -19.65 5.54 -31.85
CA VAL A 127 -19.55 6.00 -30.45
C VAL A 127 -20.55 5.26 -29.55
N ALA A 128 -21.79 5.07 -29.98
CA ALA A 128 -22.80 4.34 -29.21
C ALA A 128 -22.36 2.89 -28.94
N VAL A 129 -21.80 2.21 -29.94
CA VAL A 129 -21.22 0.86 -29.79
C VAL A 129 -20.01 0.90 -28.84
N ALA A 130 -19.15 1.91 -28.95
CA ALA A 130 -17.99 2.06 -28.08
C ALA A 130 -18.41 2.16 -26.61
N VAL A 131 -19.33 3.07 -26.30
CA VAL A 131 -19.83 3.32 -24.94
C VAL A 131 -20.53 2.08 -24.38
N ALA A 132 -21.35 1.40 -25.19
CA ALA A 132 -22.03 0.18 -24.79
C ALA A 132 -21.07 -0.97 -24.43
N ALA A 133 -19.84 -0.95 -24.95
CA ALA A 133 -18.83 -1.97 -24.68
C ALA A 133 -17.93 -1.67 -23.47
N ILE A 134 -17.99 -0.45 -22.90
CA ILE A 134 -17.17 -0.08 -21.73
C ILE A 134 -17.65 -0.86 -20.49
N PRO A 135 -16.77 -1.61 -19.79
CA PRO A 135 -17.16 -2.38 -18.61
C PRO A 135 -17.19 -1.50 -17.35
N GLU A 136 -18.09 -0.53 -17.29
CA GLU A 136 -18.21 0.42 -16.17
C GLU A 136 -18.48 -0.29 -14.82
N ALA A 137 -19.17 -1.43 -14.86
CA ALA A 137 -19.51 -2.19 -13.66
C ALA A 137 -18.32 -2.89 -12.98
N LEU A 138 -17.17 -3.03 -13.67
CA LEU A 138 -16.06 -3.85 -13.20
C LEU A 138 -15.43 -3.30 -11.91
N SER A 139 -15.21 -1.99 -11.84
CA SER A 139 -14.63 -1.32 -10.66
C SER A 139 -15.57 -1.36 -9.44
N SER A 140 -16.86 -1.22 -9.68
CA SER A 140 -17.91 -1.29 -8.66
C SER A 140 -18.01 -2.69 -8.05
N ILE A 141 -18.02 -3.74 -8.88
CA ILE A 141 -18.08 -5.13 -8.42
C ILE A 141 -16.87 -5.48 -7.56
N VAL A 142 -15.66 -5.07 -7.98
CA VAL A 142 -14.43 -5.32 -7.21
C VAL A 142 -14.50 -4.66 -5.83
N THR A 143 -14.97 -3.41 -5.76
CA THR A 143 -15.13 -2.70 -4.48
C THR A 143 -16.13 -3.39 -3.56
N ILE A 144 -17.26 -3.86 -4.10
CA ILE A 144 -18.27 -4.59 -3.33
C ILE A 144 -17.68 -5.89 -2.77
N VAL A 145 -16.99 -6.66 -3.60
CA VAL A 145 -16.37 -7.93 -3.20
C VAL A 145 -15.31 -7.70 -2.10
N LEU A 146 -14.42 -6.72 -2.27
CA LEU A 146 -13.42 -6.36 -1.26
C LEU A 146 -14.06 -5.87 0.05
N SER A 147 -15.18 -5.15 -0.03
CA SER A 147 -15.92 -4.67 1.15
C SER A 147 -16.56 -5.82 1.92
N VAL A 148 -17.18 -6.78 1.22
CA VAL A 148 -17.71 -8.00 1.84
C VAL A 148 -16.59 -8.81 2.50
N GLY A 149 -15.44 -8.95 1.82
CA GLY A 149 -14.25 -9.60 2.39
C GLY A 149 -13.73 -8.89 3.64
N THR A 150 -13.65 -7.56 3.60
CA THR A 150 -13.26 -6.72 4.75
C THR A 150 -14.21 -6.92 5.93
N ASN A 151 -15.52 -6.94 5.70
CA ASN A 151 -16.51 -7.17 6.74
C ASN A 151 -16.36 -8.56 7.38
N LYS A 152 -16.07 -9.59 6.57
CA LYS A 152 -15.82 -10.95 7.06
C LYS A 152 -14.55 -11.02 7.92
N MET A 153 -13.48 -10.33 7.53
CA MET A 153 -12.23 -10.24 8.30
C MET A 153 -12.42 -9.49 9.62
N ALA A 154 -13.20 -8.39 9.62
CA ALA A 154 -13.50 -7.65 10.84
C ALA A 154 -14.23 -8.50 11.90
N LYS A 155 -15.12 -9.41 11.46
CA LYS A 155 -15.78 -10.38 12.35
C LYS A 155 -14.82 -11.40 12.97
N GLN A 156 -13.61 -11.54 12.43
CA GLN A 156 -12.54 -12.41 12.93
C GLN A 156 -11.43 -11.60 13.64
N HIS A 157 -11.76 -10.41 14.16
CA HIS A 157 -10.82 -9.53 14.86
C HIS A 157 -9.67 -8.98 13.99
N ALA A 158 -9.78 -9.04 12.67
CA ALA A 158 -8.81 -8.43 11.75
C ALA A 158 -9.34 -7.09 11.21
N ILE A 159 -8.74 -5.99 11.66
CA ILE A 159 -9.12 -4.63 11.24
C ILE A 159 -8.37 -4.26 9.96
N ILE A 160 -9.08 -4.21 8.84
CA ILE A 160 -8.52 -3.80 7.55
C ILE A 160 -8.71 -2.29 7.34
N ARG A 161 -7.60 -1.56 7.20
CA ARG A 161 -7.61 -0.09 7.03
C ARG A 161 -7.75 0.36 5.57
N LYS A 162 -7.32 -0.45 4.60
CA LYS A 162 -7.39 -0.19 3.15
C LYS A 162 -8.03 -1.41 2.46
N LEU A 163 -9.13 -1.23 1.71
CA LEU A 163 -9.83 -2.34 1.02
C LEU A 163 -8.91 -3.23 0.16
N PRO A 164 -7.93 -2.70 -0.60
CA PRO A 164 -7.05 -3.53 -1.41
C PRO A 164 -6.18 -4.50 -0.59
N ALA A 165 -5.98 -4.25 0.70
CA ALA A 165 -5.18 -5.13 1.56
C ALA A 165 -5.79 -6.54 1.72
N VAL A 166 -7.11 -6.68 1.56
CA VAL A 166 -7.80 -7.99 1.59
C VAL A 166 -7.23 -8.93 0.52
N GLU A 167 -6.93 -8.38 -0.66
CA GLU A 167 -6.42 -9.14 -1.79
C GLU A 167 -4.92 -9.42 -1.65
N THR A 168 -4.14 -8.44 -1.19
CA THR A 168 -2.72 -8.63 -0.89
C THR A 168 -2.52 -9.74 0.15
N LEU A 169 -3.36 -9.77 1.19
CA LEU A 169 -3.30 -10.82 2.21
C LEU A 169 -3.59 -12.21 1.62
N GLY A 170 -4.57 -12.31 0.71
CA GLY A 170 -4.91 -13.56 0.02
C GLY A 170 -3.83 -14.07 -0.95
N SER A 171 -2.92 -13.19 -1.38
CA SER A 171 -1.80 -13.51 -2.27
C SER A 171 -0.44 -13.53 -1.57
N THR A 172 -0.42 -13.41 -0.24
CA THR A 172 0.81 -13.40 0.56
C THR A 172 1.44 -14.80 0.60
N SER A 173 2.71 -14.88 0.22
CA SER A 173 3.50 -16.12 0.26
C SER A 173 4.49 -16.20 1.43
N VAL A 174 4.85 -15.05 2.00
CA VAL A 174 5.81 -14.94 3.11
C VAL A 174 5.24 -13.99 4.16
N ILE A 175 5.20 -14.44 5.41
CA ILE A 175 4.80 -13.63 6.56
C ILE A 175 6.06 -13.30 7.37
N CYS A 176 6.47 -12.03 7.32
CA CYS A 176 7.49 -11.51 8.22
C CYS A 176 6.78 -11.01 9.48
N THR A 177 7.05 -11.62 10.62
CA THR A 177 6.47 -11.24 11.91
C THR A 177 7.57 -10.76 12.84
N ASP A 178 7.26 -9.74 13.64
CA ASP A 178 8.12 -9.36 14.76
C ASP A 178 8.01 -10.40 15.89
N LYS A 179 9.02 -10.45 16.76
CA LYS A 179 9.07 -11.39 17.88
C LYS A 179 8.33 -10.81 19.08
N THR A 180 8.83 -9.72 19.65
CA THR A 180 8.38 -9.18 20.93
C THR A 180 7.02 -8.50 20.78
N GLY A 181 6.02 -8.92 21.55
CA GLY A 181 4.66 -8.34 21.49
C GLY A 181 3.83 -8.77 20.28
N THR A 182 4.39 -9.58 19.36
CA THR A 182 3.65 -10.20 18.25
C THR A 182 3.62 -11.72 18.38
N LEU A 183 4.78 -12.40 18.36
CA LEU A 183 4.86 -13.84 18.63
C LEU A 183 4.88 -14.15 20.13
N THR A 184 5.51 -13.28 20.92
CA THR A 184 5.58 -13.41 22.38
C THR A 184 4.57 -12.50 23.07
N GLN A 185 4.10 -12.89 24.25
CA GLN A 185 3.12 -12.11 25.02
C GLN A 185 3.68 -10.82 25.63
N ASN A 186 4.96 -10.50 25.36
CA ASN A 186 5.71 -9.43 26.00
C ASN A 186 5.54 -9.42 27.54
N LYS A 187 5.64 -10.62 28.13
CA LYS A 187 5.57 -10.87 29.58
C LYS A 187 6.69 -11.82 29.96
N ASN A 188 7.41 -11.48 31.02
CA ASN A 188 8.41 -12.35 31.64
C ASN A 188 7.75 -13.16 32.77
N ASP A 189 7.23 -14.33 32.42
CA ASP A 189 6.69 -15.26 33.41
C ASP A 189 7.83 -16.09 34.03
N ARG A 190 7.84 -16.19 35.36
CA ARG A 190 8.78 -17.07 36.08
C ARG A 190 8.34 -18.52 35.90
N LEU A 191 9.04 -19.26 35.04
CA LEU A 191 8.99 -20.72 35.02
C LEU A 191 9.76 -21.26 36.23
N SER A 192 9.06 -21.52 37.34
CA SER A 192 9.62 -22.23 38.49
C SER A 192 9.77 -23.71 38.15
N ILE A 193 11.01 -24.21 38.09
CA ILE A 193 11.31 -25.64 38.13
C ILE A 193 11.32 -26.02 39.61
N THR A 194 10.25 -26.65 40.07
CA THR A 194 10.25 -27.33 41.36
C THR A 194 11.02 -28.64 41.17
N PHE A 195 12.19 -28.76 41.81
CA PHE A 195 12.90 -30.03 41.94
C PHE A 195 12.22 -30.91 42.99
#